data_AF-A0A7V8SZ37-F1
#
_entry.id   AF-A0A7V8SZ37-F1
#
_cell.length_a   1.000
_cell.length_b   1.000
_cell.length_c   1.000
_cell.angle_alpha   90.00
_cell.angle_beta   90.00
_cell.angle_gamma   90.00
#
_symmetry.space_group_name_H-M   'P 1'
#
loop_
_entity.id
_entity.type
_entity.pdbx_description
1 polymer ?
#
loop_
_entity_poly.entity_id
_entity_poly.type
_entity_poly.pdbx_seq_one_letter_code
_entity_poly.pdbx_strand_id
1 'polypeptide(L)' 'CVGIADTYLSPLARECNEVFLASVETTSFGASYVAPIALLNSLLAAVGQYHRSQTMAIVKEIAEEQRKGFRWYNP' A
#
# COMPACT_ATOMS: atom_id res chain seq x y z
N CYS A 1 13.34 -5.36 -9.80
CA CYS A 1 12.52 -4.70 -8.77
C CYS A 1 11.58 -3.68 -9.42
N VAL A 2 10.48 -3.35 -8.72
CA VAL A 2 9.52 -2.30 -9.11
C VAL A 2 9.64 -1.16 -8.10
N GLY A 3 9.89 0.06 -8.58
CA GLY A 3 10.06 1.25 -7.75
C GLY A 3 8.84 2.17 -7.78
N ILE A 4 8.67 2.96 -6.72
CA ILE A 4 7.75 4.11 -6.68
C ILE A 4 8.59 5.35 -6.43
N ALA A 5 8.54 6.33 -7.32
CA ALA A 5 9.32 7.56 -7.24
C ALA A 5 8.49 8.77 -7.63
N ASP A 6 8.94 9.97 -7.28
CA ASP A 6 8.40 11.24 -7.75
C ASP A 6 9.06 11.72 -9.05
N THR A 7 10.21 11.14 -9.41
CA THR A 7 10.97 11.48 -10.62
C THR A 7 11.75 10.30 -11.19
N TYR A 8 11.92 10.29 -12.52
CA TYR A 8 12.78 9.36 -13.25
C TYR A 8 14.28 9.63 -13.04
N LEU A 9 14.63 10.77 -12.46
CA LEU A 9 16.04 11.14 -12.22
C LEU A 9 16.60 10.54 -10.93
N SER A 10 15.74 9.96 -10.08
CA SER A 10 16.15 9.39 -8.80
C SER A 10 17.07 8.18 -9.02
N PRO A 11 18.08 7.95 -8.13
CA PRO A 11 18.88 6.73 -8.18
C PRO A 11 18.00 5.46 -8.14
N LEU A 12 16.91 5.49 -7.36
CA LEU A 12 15.93 4.40 -7.30
C LEU A 12 15.36 4.07 -8.69
N ALA A 13 14.97 5.08 -9.46
CA ALA A 13 14.38 4.89 -10.78
C ALA A 13 15.38 4.28 -11.79
N ARG A 14 16.68 4.48 -11.59
CA ARG A 14 17.73 3.94 -12.45
C ARG A 14 18.05 2.47 -12.18
N GLU A 15 17.88 2.02 -10.94
CA GLU A 15 18.18 0.64 -10.52
C GLU A 15 16.98 -0.30 -10.67
N CYS A 16 15.76 0.25 -10.75
CA CYS A 16 14.53 -0.53 -10.87
C CYS A 16 14.24 -0.95 -12.32
N ASN A 17 13.64 -2.14 -12.50
CA ASN A 17 13.21 -2.62 -13.82
C ASN A 17 11.97 -1.85 -14.32
N GLU A 18 11.08 -1.49 -13.40
CA GLU A 18 9.86 -0.74 -13.65
C GLU A 18 9.70 0.32 -12.56
N VAL A 19 9.15 1.48 -12.93
CA VAL A 19 8.97 2.59 -12.00
C VAL A 19 7.59 3.22 -12.18
N PHE A 20 6.81 3.25 -11.11
CA PHE A 20 5.59 4.04 -11.04
C PHE A 20 5.90 5.43 -10.52
N LEU A 21 5.40 6.45 -11.22
CA LEU A 21 5.50 7.83 -10.76
C LEU A 21 4.31 8.21 -9.88
N ALA A 22 4.60 8.82 -8.74
CA ALA A 22 3.61 9.42 -7.86
C ALA A 22 4.16 10.76 -7.34
N SER A 23 3.46 11.85 -7.67
CA SER A 23 3.90 13.19 -7.27
C SER A 23 3.84 13.37 -5.76
N VAL A 24 4.90 13.94 -5.21
CA VAL A 24 4.98 14.38 -3.81
C VAL A 24 4.92 15.91 -3.67
N GLU A 25 4.72 16.60 -4.80
CA GLU A 25 4.68 18.06 -4.86
C GLU A 25 3.43 18.60 -4.17
N THR A 26 3.63 19.37 -3.11
CA THR A 26 2.55 20.02 -2.36
C THR A 26 3.14 21.10 -1.45
N THR A 27 2.30 22.06 -1.09
CA THR A 27 2.64 23.12 -0.13
C THR A 27 2.57 22.65 1.32
N SER A 28 2.02 21.45 1.57
CA SER A 28 1.88 20.86 2.91
C SER A 28 2.69 19.58 3.04
N PHE A 29 3.68 19.57 3.95
CA PHE A 29 4.52 18.40 4.23
C PHE A 29 3.70 17.13 4.56
N GLY A 30 2.60 17.28 5.30
CA GLY A 30 1.72 16.15 5.65
C GLY A 30 0.99 15.54 4.45
N ALA A 31 0.85 16.29 3.35
CA ALA A 31 0.20 15.82 2.13
C ALA A 31 1.18 15.23 1.11
N SER A 32 2.51 15.37 1.30
CA SER A 32 3.53 14.99 0.32
C SER A 32 3.49 13.50 -0.03
N TYR A 33 3.01 12.64 0.87
CA TYR A 33 2.95 11.20 0.63
C TYR A 33 1.56 10.69 0.21
N VAL A 34 0.59 11.57 -0.02
CA VAL A 34 -0.78 11.14 -0.34
C VAL A 34 -0.83 10.36 -1.65
N ALA A 35 -0.19 10.84 -2.71
CA ALA A 35 -0.20 10.17 -4.01
C ALA A 35 0.48 8.78 -3.99
N PRO A 36 1.69 8.59 -3.43
CA PRO A 36 2.28 7.25 -3.35
C PRO A 36 1.48 6.29 -2.47
N ILE A 37 0.89 6.77 -1.36
CA ILE A 37 -0.01 5.94 -0.53
C ILE A 37 -1.29 5.57 -1.28
N ALA A 38 -1.87 6.50 -2.04
CA ALA A 38 -3.04 6.23 -2.87
C ALA A 38 -2.74 5.19 -3.97
N LEU A 39 -1.57 5.25 -4.60
CA LEU A 39 -1.11 4.23 -5.54
C LEU A 39 -1.00 2.85 -4.87
N LEU A 40 -0.37 2.76 -3.70
CA LEU A 40 -0.26 1.51 -2.94
C LEU A 40 -1.64 0.94 -2.57
N ASN A 41 -2.55 1.78 -2.09
CA ASN A 41 -3.93 1.38 -1.79
C ASN A 41 -4.66 0.87 -3.04
N SER A 42 -4.42 1.51 -4.19
CA SER A 42 -5.02 1.10 -5.47
C SER A 42 -4.50 -0.26 -5.92
N LEU A 43 -3.18 -0.50 -5.79
CA LEU A 43 -2.58 -1.81 -6.07
C LEU A 43 -3.14 -2.88 -5.14
N LEU A 44 -3.21 -2.61 -3.84
CA LEU A 44 -3.79 -3.52 -2.86
C LEU A 44 -5.26 -3.85 -3.18
N ALA A 45 -6.06 -2.84 -3.52
CA ALA A 45 -7.45 -3.02 -3.88
C ALA A 45 -7.61 -3.85 -5.17
N ALA A 46 -6.82 -3.56 -6.21
CA ALA A 46 -6.85 -4.28 -7.47
C ALA A 46 -6.46 -5.77 -7.28
N VAL A 47 -5.36 -6.02 -6.55
CA VAL A 47 -4.91 -7.39 -6.23
C VAL A 47 -5.94 -8.12 -5.36
N GLY A 48 -6.53 -7.43 -4.37
CA GLY A 48 -7.58 -8.00 -3.52
C GLY A 48 -8.86 -8.34 -4.28
N GLN A 49 -9.23 -7.53 -5.27
CA GLN A 49 -10.35 -7.83 -6.18
C GLN A 49 -10.03 -9.00 -7.11
N TYR A 50 -8.81 -9.06 -7.63
CA TYR A 50 -8.36 -10.16 -8.48
C TYR A 50 -8.31 -11.50 -7.72
N HIS A 51 -7.84 -11.50 -6.47
CA HIS A 51 -7.76 -12.68 -5.59
C HIS A 51 -8.91 -12.77 -4.58
N ARG A 52 -10.12 -12.37 -4.98
CA ARG A 52 -11.27 -12.17 -4.09
C ARG A 52 -11.52 -13.30 -3.10
N SER A 53 -11.45 -14.57 -3.51
CA SER A 53 -11.74 -15.71 -2.62
C SER A 53 -10.75 -15.81 -1.46
N GLN A 54 -9.46 -15.67 -1.74
CA GLN A 54 -8.38 -15.69 -0.75
C GLN A 54 -8.45 -14.44 0.14
N THR A 55 -8.65 -13.26 -0.46
CA THR A 55 -8.81 -12.01 0.27
C THR A 55 -9.99 -12.07 1.24
N MET A 56 -11.13 -12.63 0.82
CA MET A 56 -12.30 -12.78 1.69
C MET A 56 -12.07 -13.77 2.84
N ALA A 57 -11.24 -14.80 2.66
CA ALA A 57 -10.89 -15.71 3.75
C ALA A 57 -10.08 -14.97 4.84
N ILE A 58 -9.04 -14.24 4.42
CA ILE A 58 -8.19 -13.44 5.33
C ILE A 58 -9.01 -12.35 6.04
N VAL A 59 -9.88 -11.63 5.32
CA VAL A 59 -10.70 -10.58 5.90
C VAL A 59 -11.68 -11.14 6.95
N LYS A 60 -12.22 -12.36 6.74
CA LYS A 60 -13.06 -13.02 7.75
C LYS A 60 -12.28 -13.38 9.01
N GLU A 61 -11.07 -13.93 8.85
CA GLU A 61 -10.18 -14.23 9.97
C GLU A 61 -9.87 -12.97 10.78
N ILE A 62 -9.48 -11.87 10.11
CA ILE A 62 -9.26 -10.57 10.75
C ILE A 62 -10.52 -10.11 11.49
N ALA A 63 -11.71 -10.24 10.89
CA ALA A 63 -12.97 -9.87 11.53
C ALA A 63 -13.32 -10.75 12.75
N GLU A 64 -12.88 -12.00 12.78
CA GLU A 64 -12.99 -12.87 13.96
C GLU A 64 -12.02 -12.46 15.07
N GLU A 65 -10.76 -12.15 14.72
CA GLU A 65 -9.76 -11.63 15.66
C GLU A 65 -10.24 -10.33 16.33
N GLN A 66 -10.74 -9.38 15.54
CA GLN A 66 -11.23 -8.11 16.05
C GLN A 66 -12.44 -8.28 16.98
N ARG A 67 -13.34 -9.22 16.69
CA ARG A 67 -14.53 -9.51 17.53
C ARG A 67 -14.18 -10.12 18.87
N LYS A 68 -13.15 -10.97 18.92
CA LYS A 68 -12.77 -11.68 20.15
C LYS A 68 -12.06 -10.77 21.14
N GLY A 69 -11.54 -9.61 20.68
CA GLY A 69 -10.79 -8.68 21.50
C GLY A 69 -9.42 -9.26 21.87
N PHE A 70 -8.38 -8.43 21.79
CA PHE A 70 -6.98 -8.77 22.09
C PHE A 70 -6.23 -9.57 21.02
N ARG A 71 -5.66 -8.83 20.07
CA ARG A 71 -4.54 -9.32 19.25
C ARG A 71 -3.17 -9.19 19.94
N TRP A 72 -3.07 -8.41 21.03
CA TRP A 72 -1.76 -8.01 21.59
C TRP A 72 -1.61 -8.08 23.11
N TYR A 73 -2.65 -8.44 23.87
CA TYR A 73 -2.52 -8.55 25.34
C TYR A 73 -3.39 -9.68 25.89
N ASN A 74 -2.74 -10.69 26.47
CA ASN A 74 -3.36 -11.66 27.36
C ASN A 74 -2.64 -11.51 28.72
N PRO A 75 -3.36 -11.18 29.82
CA PRO A 75 -2.76 -11.00 31.15
C PRO A 75 -2.18 -12.29 31.74
#